data_AF-M1UVF7-F1
#
_entry.id   AF-M1UVF7-F1
#
_cell.length_a   1.000
_cell.length_b   1.000
_cell.length_c   1.000
_cell.angle_alpha   90.00
_cell.angle_beta   90.00
_cell.angle_gamma   90.00
#
_symmetry.space_group_name_H-M   'P 1'
#
loop_
_entity.id
_entity.type
_entity.pdbx_description
1 polymer ?
#
loop_
_entity_poly.entity_id
_entity_poly.type
_entity_poly.pdbx_seq_one_letter_code
_entity_poly.pdbx_strand_id
1 'polypeptide(L)'
;MQSGHGETRFDVGVEWLRAKGSWTFYIMLLASFRIFFGLGLSLSPMESWTIMNVVHAGVTFIVFHWIKGNPFHTPWVDMMGKGEKQTWWEQIDGSVQNTPSRKFLICVVVFLYLAAVHSTPFERQFFFVHAVNLIAFLVVFVAKLPFMHGVRIFGINR
;
A
#
# COMPACT_ATOMS: atom_id res chain seq x y z
N MET A 1 26.37 -3.88 -2.23
CA MET A 1 25.49 -3.66 -3.39
C MET A 1 24.57 -2.51 -3.03
N GLN A 2 24.80 -1.32 -3.59
CA GLN A 2 24.04 -0.11 -3.29
C GLN A 2 23.26 0.24 -4.55
N SER A 3 22.09 -0.39 -4.73
CA SER A 3 21.22 -0.19 -5.90
C SER A 3 20.14 0.85 -5.62
N GLY A 4 20.54 2.00 -5.06
CA GLY A 4 19.70 3.18 -4.92
C GLY A 4 20.22 4.25 -5.87
N HIS A 5 19.72 4.28 -7.10
CA HIS A 5 19.92 5.41 -8.02
C HIS A 5 18.90 6.50 -7.72
N GLY A 6 18.89 6.97 -6.48
CA GLY A 6 18.17 8.17 -6.13
C GLY A 6 18.79 9.38 -6.80
N GLU A 7 17.94 10.29 -7.29
CA GLU A 7 18.38 11.58 -7.83
C GLU A 7 19.11 12.41 -6.75
N THR A 8 18.94 12.06 -5.48
CA THR A 8 19.73 12.57 -4.37
C THR A 8 20.33 11.40 -3.58
N ARG A 9 21.54 11.57 -3.05
CA ARG A 9 22.30 10.53 -2.28
C ARG A 9 21.63 10.10 -0.97
N PHE A 10 20.40 10.51 -0.72
CA PHE A 10 19.84 10.64 0.62
C PHE A 10 18.45 9.99 0.79
N ASP A 11 17.77 9.59 -0.28
CA ASP A 11 16.40 9.05 -0.23
C ASP A 11 16.34 7.53 -0.48
N VAL A 12 17.24 6.78 0.13
CA VAL A 12 17.50 5.36 -0.25
C VAL A 12 16.48 4.34 0.26
N GLY A 13 15.49 4.75 1.07
CA GLY A 13 14.64 3.82 1.82
C GLY A 13 13.46 3.22 1.04
N VAL A 14 12.79 4.06 0.23
CA VAL A 14 11.55 3.69 -0.49
C VAL A 14 11.65 3.85 -2.00
N GLU A 15 12.81 4.30 -2.50
CA GLU A 15 13.07 4.50 -3.93
C GLU A 15 12.98 3.23 -4.77
N TRP A 16 13.12 2.05 -4.16
CA TRP A 16 12.92 0.77 -4.85
C TRP A 16 11.53 0.69 -5.50
N LEU A 17 10.52 1.41 -5.00
CA LEU A 17 9.20 1.50 -5.63
C LEU A 17 9.20 2.23 -6.98
N ARG A 18 10.24 2.98 -7.34
CA ARG A 18 10.36 3.60 -8.68
C ARG A 18 10.68 2.58 -9.77
N ALA A 19 11.31 1.46 -9.40
CA ALA A 19 11.72 0.46 -10.36
C ALA A 19 10.52 -0.32 -10.91
N LYS A 20 10.40 -0.42 -12.23
CA LYS A 20 9.34 -1.20 -12.90
C LYS A 20 9.34 -2.67 -12.45
N GLY A 21 10.52 -3.24 -12.16
CA GLY A 21 10.65 -4.59 -11.63
C GLY A 21 9.92 -4.77 -10.29
N SER A 22 9.91 -3.75 -9.43
CA SER A 22 9.18 -3.78 -8.16
C SER A 22 7.67 -3.85 -8.38
N TRP A 23 7.13 -3.16 -9.39
CA TRP A 23 5.70 -3.20 -9.71
C TRP A 23 5.30 -4.57 -10.27
N THR A 24 6.13 -5.11 -11.16
CA THR A 24 5.94 -6.46 -11.69
C THR A 24 5.96 -7.50 -10.58
N PHE A 25 6.94 -7.44 -9.68
CA PHE A 25 7.02 -8.31 -8.51
C PHE A 25 5.77 -8.17 -7.63
N TYR A 26 5.30 -6.94 -7.39
CA TYR A 26 4.10 -6.68 -6.60
C TYR A 26 2.86 -7.35 -7.20
N ILE A 27 2.65 -7.20 -8.51
CA ILE A 27 1.52 -7.81 -9.23
C ILE A 27 1.63 -9.34 -9.17
N MET A 28 2.83 -9.89 -9.40
CA MET A 28 3.06 -11.34 -9.31
C MET A 28 2.75 -11.86 -7.90
N LEU A 29 3.17 -11.15 -6.86
CA LEU A 29 2.89 -11.50 -5.47
C LEU A 29 1.37 -11.54 -5.20
N LEU A 30 0.63 -10.52 -5.65
CA LEU A 30 -0.84 -10.52 -5.53
C LEU A 30 -1.48 -11.69 -6.30
N ALA A 31 -1.00 -11.96 -7.52
CA ALA A 31 -1.48 -13.08 -8.32
C ALA A 31 -1.20 -14.43 -7.64
N SER A 32 -0.02 -14.61 -7.06
CA SER A 32 0.35 -15.81 -6.30
C SER A 32 -0.57 -16.02 -5.09
N PHE A 33 -0.84 -14.97 -4.30
CA PHE A 33 -1.80 -15.08 -3.19
C PHE A 33 -3.21 -15.38 -3.69
N ARG A 34 -3.64 -14.76 -4.79
CA ARG A 34 -4.96 -15.03 -5.39
C ARG A 34 -5.10 -16.48 -5.83
N ILE A 35 -4.07 -17.05 -6.44
CA ILE A 35 -4.03 -18.46 -6.84
C ILE A 35 -4.00 -19.37 -5.61
N PHE A 36 -3.18 -19.05 -4.61
CA PHE A 36 -3.10 -19.82 -3.37
C PHE A 36 -4.43 -19.88 -2.63
N PHE A 37 -5.15 -18.76 -2.50
CA PHE A 37 -6.46 -18.73 -1.87
C PHE A 37 -7.51 -19.51 -2.67
N GLY A 38 -7.50 -19.42 -3.99
CA GLY A 38 -8.47 -20.13 -4.83
C GLY A 38 -8.22 -21.63 -4.94
N LEU A 39 -6.98 -22.04 -5.23
CA LEU A 39 -6.62 -23.44 -5.48
C LEU A 39 -6.09 -24.14 -4.23
N GLY A 40 -5.23 -23.47 -3.46
CA GLY A 40 -4.61 -24.05 -2.27
C GLY A 40 -5.59 -24.22 -1.12
N LEU A 41 -6.46 -23.22 -0.89
CA LEU A 41 -7.46 -23.23 0.18
C LEU A 41 -8.90 -23.51 -0.32
N SER A 42 -9.09 -23.70 -1.63
CA SER A 42 -10.42 -23.94 -2.23
C SER A 42 -11.48 -22.88 -1.89
N LEU A 43 -11.07 -21.63 -1.65
CA LEU A 43 -11.98 -20.55 -1.31
C LEU A 43 -12.78 -20.10 -2.54
N SER A 44 -14.04 -19.71 -2.32
CA SER A 44 -14.87 -19.13 -3.39
C SER A 44 -14.26 -17.80 -3.90
N PRO A 45 -14.62 -17.35 -5.11
CA PRO A 45 -14.16 -16.07 -5.63
C PRO A 45 -14.45 -14.90 -4.68
N MET A 46 -15.64 -14.86 -4.09
CA MET A 46 -16.07 -13.83 -3.13
C MET A 46 -15.14 -13.79 -1.91
N GLU A 47 -14.91 -14.94 -1.27
CA GLU A 47 -14.06 -15.04 -0.08
C GLU A 47 -12.62 -14.67 -0.40
N SER A 48 -12.08 -15.21 -1.49
CA SER A 48 -10.70 -14.97 -1.90
C SER A 48 -10.43 -13.49 -2.18
N TRP A 49 -11.30 -12.82 -2.95
CA TRP A 49 -11.11 -11.40 -3.26
C TRP A 49 -11.38 -10.49 -2.05
N THR A 50 -12.33 -10.85 -1.18
CA THR A 50 -12.57 -10.12 0.09
C THR A 50 -11.34 -10.20 1.00
N ILE A 51 -10.76 -11.39 1.18
CA ILE A 51 -9.54 -11.58 1.97
C ILE A 51 -8.38 -10.79 1.36
N MET A 52 -8.19 -10.88 0.03
CA MET A 52 -7.17 -10.11 -0.68
C MET A 52 -7.30 -8.61 -0.41
N ASN A 53 -8.50 -8.04 -0.53
CA ASN A 53 -8.74 -6.62 -0.32
C ASN A 53 -8.51 -6.19 1.15
N VAL A 54 -9.05 -6.93 2.11
CA VAL A 54 -8.95 -6.60 3.55
C VAL A 54 -7.51 -6.76 4.06
N VAL A 55 -6.85 -7.87 3.74
CA VAL A 55 -5.46 -8.13 4.17
C VAL A 55 -4.51 -7.13 3.52
N HIS A 56 -4.70 -6.84 2.23
CA HIS A 56 -3.91 -5.82 1.53
C HIS A 56 -4.08 -4.44 2.17
N ALA A 57 -5.32 -4.03 2.47
CA ALA A 57 -5.59 -2.76 3.13
C ALA A 57 -4.87 -2.67 4.49
N GLY A 58 -4.98 -3.71 5.33
CA GLY A 58 -4.34 -3.74 6.64
C GLY A 58 -2.81 -3.71 6.56
N VAL A 59 -2.21 -4.61 5.77
CA VAL A 59 -0.76 -4.70 5.61
C VAL A 59 -0.20 -3.41 5.00
N THR A 60 -0.81 -2.89 3.94
CA THR A 60 -0.28 -1.69 3.28
C THR A 60 -0.51 -0.43 4.11
N PHE A 61 -1.56 -0.36 4.93
CA PHE A 61 -1.71 0.72 5.90
C PHE A 61 -0.56 0.73 6.90
N ILE A 62 -0.22 -0.42 7.48
CA ILE A 62 0.91 -0.53 8.41
C ILE A 62 2.21 -0.11 7.71
N VAL A 63 2.52 -0.73 6.58
CA VAL A 63 3.79 -0.51 5.87
C VAL A 63 3.96 0.94 5.43
N PHE A 64 2.93 1.57 4.85
CA PHE A 64 3.07 2.89 4.25
C PHE A 64 2.68 4.05 5.16
N HIS A 65 1.77 3.84 6.10
CA HIS A 65 1.17 4.92 6.91
C HIS A 65 1.50 4.82 8.40
N TRP A 66 2.04 3.68 8.87
CA TRP A 66 2.47 3.53 10.26
C TRP A 66 4.00 3.50 10.40
N ILE A 67 4.69 2.75 9.54
CA ILE A 67 6.16 2.66 9.60
C ILE A 67 6.78 3.99 9.14
N LYS A 68 7.73 4.47 9.94
CA LYS A 68 8.52 5.69 9.74
C LYS A 68 10.00 5.38 9.57
N GLY A 69 10.76 6.40 9.17
CA GLY A 69 12.21 6.30 9.07
C GLY A 69 12.64 5.53 7.84
N ASN A 70 13.95 5.33 7.72
CA ASN A 70 14.54 4.59 6.62
C ASN A 70 14.73 3.11 7.04
N PRO A 71 14.24 2.12 6.28
CA PRO A 71 14.53 0.71 6.55
C PRO A 71 16.02 0.38 6.53
N PHE A 72 16.82 1.18 5.82
CA PHE A 72 18.26 0.99 5.69
C PHE A 72 18.99 2.21 6.27
N HIS A 73 19.65 2.02 7.42
CA HIS A 73 20.48 3.06 8.01
C HIS A 73 21.67 3.35 7.08
N THR A 74 21.86 4.62 6.75
CA THR A 74 23.08 5.08 6.07
C THR A 74 23.62 6.31 6.79
N PRO A 75 24.95 6.58 6.73
CA PRO A 75 25.56 7.71 7.43
C PRO A 75 24.95 9.08 7.11
N TRP A 76 24.20 9.18 6.02
CA TRP A 76 23.59 10.42 5.54
C TRP A 76 22.13 10.61 5.99
N VAL A 77 21.48 9.56 6.50
CA VAL A 77 20.08 9.62 7.00
C VAL A 77 19.99 10.48 8.26
N ASP A 78 20.97 10.33 9.17
CA ASP A 78 21.04 11.07 10.42
C ASP A 78 21.29 12.58 10.19
N MET A 79 21.93 12.94 9.08
CA MET A 79 22.19 14.34 8.72
C MET A 79 20.93 15.09 8.27
N MET A 80 19.88 14.39 7.82
CA MET A 80 18.67 15.03 7.30
C MET A 80 17.60 15.29 8.35
N GLY A 81 17.52 14.47 9.41
CA GLY A 81 16.54 14.57 10.52
C GLY A 81 15.04 14.50 10.13
N LYS A 82 14.69 14.66 8.85
CA LYS A 82 13.32 14.67 8.32
C LYS A 82 12.76 13.26 8.11
N GLY A 83 13.59 12.34 7.61
CA GLY A 83 13.18 10.96 7.29
C GLY A 83 12.66 10.18 8.50
N GLU A 84 13.23 10.42 9.69
CA GLU A 84 12.81 9.76 10.94
C GLU A 84 11.36 10.04 11.33
N LYS A 85 10.82 11.20 10.94
CA LYS A 85 9.47 11.64 11.31
C LYS A 85 8.43 11.38 10.22
N GLN A 86 8.86 10.99 9.02
CA GLN A 86 8.01 10.75 7.86
C GLN A 86 7.69 9.28 7.70
N THR A 87 6.45 8.96 7.32
CA THR A 87 6.07 7.59 6.99
C THR A 87 6.65 7.19 5.63
N TRP A 88 6.69 5.89 5.33
CA TRP A 88 7.17 5.43 4.01
C TRP A 88 6.34 6.00 2.86
N TRP A 89 5.03 6.16 3.04
CA TRP A 89 4.18 6.84 2.06
C TRP A 89 4.64 8.27 1.78
N GLU A 90 5.03 9.00 2.82
CA GLU A 90 5.46 10.40 2.69
C GLU A 90 6.82 10.50 2.02
N GLN A 91 7.69 9.51 2.22
CA GLN A 91 9.02 9.47 1.63
C GLN A 91 9.00 9.14 0.13
N ILE A 92 7.99 8.41 -0.38
CA ILE A 92 7.94 7.99 -1.79
C ILE A 92 8.17 9.18 -2.75
N ASP A 93 9.11 8.98 -3.67
CA ASP A 93 9.48 9.93 -4.72
C ASP A 93 9.80 11.33 -4.16
N GLY A 94 10.55 11.40 -3.05
CA GLY A 94 10.94 12.67 -2.43
C GLY A 94 9.76 13.52 -1.97
N SER A 95 8.69 12.89 -1.47
CA SER A 95 7.42 13.54 -1.07
C SER A 95 6.65 14.23 -2.21
N VAL A 96 7.06 14.06 -3.48
CA VAL A 96 6.30 14.57 -4.63
C VAL A 96 4.98 13.82 -4.75
N GLN A 97 3.88 14.58 -4.87
CA GLN A 97 2.53 14.02 -5.00
C GLN A 97 2.22 13.62 -6.44
N ASN A 98 1.24 12.72 -6.62
CA ASN A 98 0.71 12.33 -7.95
C ASN A 98 1.74 11.72 -8.94
N THR A 99 2.82 11.16 -8.42
CA THR A 99 3.83 10.45 -9.20
C THR A 99 3.33 9.10 -9.73
N PRO A 100 3.99 8.51 -10.73
CA PRO A 100 3.64 7.18 -11.25
C PRO A 100 3.60 6.09 -10.18
N SER A 101 4.57 6.05 -9.25
CA SER A 101 4.64 5.04 -8.18
C SER A 101 3.45 5.16 -7.22
N ARG A 102 3.07 6.38 -6.83
CA ARG A 102 1.89 6.62 -6.00
C ARG A 102 0.60 6.24 -6.71
N LYS A 103 0.48 6.61 -8.00
CA LYS A 103 -0.68 6.24 -8.83
C LYS A 103 -0.80 4.72 -8.96
N PHE A 104 0.31 4.01 -9.20
CA PHE A 104 0.33 2.56 -9.23
C PHE A 104 -0.24 1.94 -7.94
N LEU A 105 0.24 2.38 -6.77
CA LEU A 105 -0.25 1.87 -5.48
C LEU A 105 -1.73 2.19 -5.23
N ILE A 106 -2.22 3.36 -5.69
CA ILE A 106 -3.64 3.71 -5.64
C ILE A 106 -4.46 2.82 -6.58
N CYS A 107 -4.00 2.61 -7.82
CA CYS A 107 -4.66 1.75 -8.80
C CYS A 107 -4.80 0.31 -8.29
N VAL A 108 -3.79 -0.22 -7.59
CA VAL A 108 -3.86 -1.54 -6.97
C VAL A 108 -4.99 -1.61 -5.93
N VAL A 109 -5.08 -0.61 -5.04
CA VAL A 109 -6.13 -0.54 -4.02
C VAL A 109 -7.52 -0.47 -4.66
N VAL A 110 -7.69 0.36 -5.70
CA VAL A 110 -8.95 0.46 -6.45
C VAL A 110 -9.30 -0.86 -7.13
N PHE A 111 -8.33 -1.51 -7.79
CA PHE A 111 -8.53 -2.79 -8.45
C PHE A 111 -8.99 -3.89 -7.48
N LEU A 112 -8.31 -4.03 -6.33
CA LEU A 112 -8.65 -5.05 -5.35
C LEU A 112 -10.07 -4.86 -4.79
N TYR A 113 -10.45 -3.61 -4.51
CA TYR A 113 -11.81 -3.28 -4.08
C TYR A 113 -12.84 -3.63 -5.17
N LEU A 114 -12.60 -3.22 -6.42
CA LEU A 114 -13.52 -3.53 -7.53
C LEU A 114 -13.65 -5.03 -7.77
N ALA A 115 -12.55 -5.80 -7.67
CA ALA A 115 -12.59 -7.25 -7.78
C ALA A 115 -13.38 -7.91 -6.63
N ALA A 116 -13.24 -7.40 -5.41
CA ALA A 116 -13.99 -7.88 -4.26
C ALA A 116 -15.50 -7.60 -4.40
N VAL A 117 -15.88 -6.38 -4.82
CA VAL A 117 -17.29 -6.03 -5.05
C VAL A 117 -17.87 -6.82 -6.22
N HIS A 118 -17.14 -6.95 -7.32
CA HIS A 118 -17.61 -7.69 -8.50
C HIS A 118 -17.86 -9.17 -8.22
N SER A 119 -17.06 -9.78 -7.34
CA SER A 119 -17.21 -11.18 -6.96
C SER A 119 -18.24 -11.42 -5.84
N THR A 120 -18.76 -10.37 -5.21
CA THR A 120 -19.76 -10.47 -4.15
C THR A 120 -21.17 -10.28 -4.72
N PRO A 121 -22.10 -11.23 -4.53
CA PRO A 121 -23.46 -11.09 -5.05
C PRO A 121 -24.19 -9.85 -4.49
N PHE A 122 -25.05 -9.23 -5.31
CA PHE A 122 -25.87 -8.08 -4.92
C PHE A 122 -27.18 -8.52 -4.25
N GLU A 123 -27.04 -9.24 -3.14
CA GLU A 123 -28.16 -9.71 -2.33
C GLU A 123 -28.05 -9.20 -0.89
N ARG A 124 -29.20 -9.04 -0.22
CA ARG A 124 -29.27 -8.43 1.13
C ARG A 124 -28.38 -9.15 2.15
N GLN A 125 -28.22 -10.46 2.01
CA GLN A 125 -27.40 -11.28 2.89
C GLN A 125 -25.90 -10.94 2.85
N PHE A 126 -25.40 -10.39 1.73
CA PHE A 126 -23.99 -10.01 1.57
C PHE A 126 -23.72 -8.53 1.91
N PHE A 127 -24.70 -7.81 2.46
CA PHE A 127 -24.53 -6.41 2.85
C PHE A 127 -23.30 -6.17 3.71
N PHE A 128 -23.06 -7.03 4.70
CA PHE A 128 -21.89 -6.93 5.59
C PHE A 128 -20.57 -7.12 4.83
N VAL A 129 -20.52 -8.02 3.85
CA VAL A 129 -19.31 -8.26 3.04
C VAL A 129 -18.98 -7.04 2.18
N HIS A 130 -20.00 -6.44 1.55
CA HIS A 130 -19.84 -5.17 0.82
C HIS A 130 -19.35 -4.04 1.74
N ALA A 131 -19.94 -3.91 2.93
CA ALA A 131 -19.53 -2.90 3.90
C ALA A 131 -18.07 -3.06 4.35
N VAL A 132 -17.63 -4.28 4.65
CA VAL A 132 -16.24 -4.58 5.04
C VAL A 132 -15.28 -4.22 3.91
N ASN A 133 -15.58 -4.63 2.67
CA ASN A 133 -14.74 -4.30 1.51
C ASN A 133 -14.63 -2.79 1.27
N LEU A 134 -15.75 -2.07 1.40
CA LEU A 134 -15.79 -0.62 1.26
C LEU A 134 -15.00 0.08 2.36
N ILE A 135 -15.16 -0.32 3.63
CA ILE A 135 -14.44 0.28 4.75
C ILE A 135 -12.93 0.06 4.60
N ALA A 136 -12.50 -1.17 4.28
CA ALA A 136 -11.09 -1.49 4.04
C ALA A 136 -10.50 -0.62 2.91
N PHE A 137 -11.23 -0.50 1.80
CA PHE A 137 -10.87 0.37 0.69
C PHE A 137 -10.76 1.84 1.12
N LEU A 138 -11.80 2.39 1.76
CA LEU A 138 -11.86 3.81 2.13
C LEU A 138 -10.72 4.19 3.07
N VAL A 139 -10.45 3.38 4.10
CA VAL A 139 -9.35 3.62 5.05
C VAL A 139 -8.03 3.79 4.31
N VAL A 140 -7.70 2.86 3.41
CA VAL A 140 -6.38 2.86 2.78
C VAL A 140 -6.29 3.78 1.56
N PHE A 141 -7.41 4.03 0.88
CA PHE A 141 -7.51 4.95 -0.24
C PHE A 141 -7.40 6.39 0.22
N VAL A 142 -8.19 6.78 1.23
CA VAL A 142 -8.15 8.13 1.81
C VAL A 142 -6.74 8.43 2.34
N ALA A 143 -6.12 7.49 3.06
CA ALA A 143 -4.76 7.66 3.56
C ALA A 143 -3.72 7.95 2.44
N LYS A 144 -3.96 7.49 1.21
CA LYS A 144 -3.09 7.74 0.05
C LYS A 144 -3.37 9.06 -0.68
N LEU A 145 -4.42 9.80 -0.33
CA LEU A 145 -4.75 11.06 -1.02
C LEU A 145 -3.79 12.20 -0.60
N PRO A 146 -3.47 13.14 -1.51
CA PRO A 146 -2.49 14.20 -1.23
C PRO A 146 -2.82 15.06 -0.01
N PHE A 147 -4.10 15.30 0.29
CA PHE A 147 -4.51 16.11 1.45
C PHE A 147 -4.22 15.43 2.80
N MET A 148 -3.96 14.12 2.80
CA MET A 148 -3.55 13.38 4.01
C MET A 148 -2.04 13.46 4.28
N HIS A 149 -1.26 14.12 3.40
CA HIS A 149 0.17 14.29 3.61
C HIS A 149 0.46 15.11 4.87
N GLY A 150 1.31 14.59 5.77
CA GLY A 150 1.63 15.24 7.04
C GLY A 150 0.54 15.16 8.10
N VAL A 151 -0.67 14.66 7.78
CA VAL A 151 -1.78 14.57 8.73
C VAL A 151 -1.57 13.39 9.66
N ARG A 152 -1.68 13.63 10.97
CA ARG A 152 -1.61 12.61 12.03
C ARG A 152 -2.96 12.50 12.73
N ILE A 153 -3.75 11.51 12.35
CA ILE A 153 -5.05 11.24 13.01
C ILE A 153 -4.80 10.33 14.22
N PHE A 154 -5.48 10.58 15.35
CA PHE A 154 -5.40 9.82 16.60
C PHE A 154 -4.08 9.87 17.37
N GLY A 155 -3.19 10.84 17.10
CA GLY A 155 -1.92 10.95 17.83
C GLY A 155 -0.92 9.84 17.49
N ILE A 156 -1.21 8.99 16.50
CA ILE A 156 -0.25 8.13 15.83
C ILE A 156 0.78 9.08 15.21
N ASN A 157 2.04 9.04 15.66
CA ASN A 157 3.14 9.97 15.35
C ASN A 157 3.18 11.33 16.10
N ARG A 158 3.26 11.32 17.44
CA ARG A 158 4.13 12.32 18.09
C ARG A 158 5.60 11.95 17.92
#